data_AF-A0A1F9C7E5-F1
#
_entry.id   AF-A0A1F9C7E5-F1
#
_cell.length_a   1.000
_cell.length_b   1.000
_cell.length_c   1.000
_cell.angle_alpha   90.00
_cell.angle_beta   90.00
_cell.angle_gamma   90.00
#
_symmetry.space_group_name_H-M   'P 1'
#
loop_
_entity.id
_entity.type
_entity.pdbx_description
1 polymer ?
#
loop_
_entity_poly.entity_id
_entity_poly.type
_entity_poly.pdbx_seq_one_letter_code
_entity_poly.pdbx_strand_id
1 'polypeptide(L)' 'MKKEYYFPKGERGKFYRPDAKLNLPVYLEPDLRDYFPDAESVNRALRCLLPLLSSKKAGPSLKKN' A
#
# COMPACT_ATOMS: atom_id res chain seq x y z
N MET A 1 28.68 -14.33 3.06
CA MET A 1 27.66 -15.00 3.90
C MET A 1 28.22 -16.33 4.42
N LYS A 2 27.88 -16.76 5.65
CA LYS A 2 28.34 -18.06 6.19
C LYS A 2 27.62 -19.22 5.49
N LYS A 3 28.31 -20.37 5.37
CA LYS A 3 27.78 -21.58 4.72
C LYS A 3 26.64 -22.23 5.52
N GLU A 4 26.72 -22.22 6.85
CA GLU A 4 25.68 -22.79 7.72
C GLU A 4 25.40 -21.90 8.92
N TYR A 5 24.14 -21.93 9.35
CA TYR A 5 23.62 -21.20 10.50
C TYR A 5 22.86 -22.15 11.42
N TYR A 6 23.26 -22.19 12.70
CA TYR A 6 22.68 -23.05 13.71
C TYR A 6 21.80 -22.24 14.66
N PHE A 7 20.50 -22.57 14.73
CA PHE A 7 19.49 -21.86 15.56
C PHE A 7 18.85 -22.80 16.60
N PRO A 8 19.62 -23.30 17.59
CA PRO A 8 19.15 -24.32 18.54
C PRO A 8 18.03 -23.83 19.49
N LYS A 9 17.93 -22.51 19.69
CA LYS A 9 16.91 -21.86 20.53
C LYS A 9 15.87 -21.11 19.70
N GLY A 10 15.80 -21.38 18.40
CA GLY A 10 14.88 -20.70 17.49
C GLY A 10 13.44 -21.16 17.74
N GLU A 11 12.55 -20.22 18.02
CA GLU A 11 11.10 -20.46 18.11
C GLU A 11 10.45 -20.15 16.75
N ARG A 12 9.92 -21.18 16.07
CA ARG A 12 9.20 -20.99 14.80
C ARG A 12 7.93 -20.18 15.04
N GLY A 13 7.72 -19.13 14.25
CA GLY A 13 6.48 -18.34 14.30
C GLY A 13 6.43 -17.30 15.42
N LYS A 14 7.50 -17.08 16.20
CA LYS A 14 7.56 -16.06 17.27
C LYS A 14 7.11 -14.66 16.84
N PHE A 15 7.40 -14.28 15.60
CA PHE A 15 7.03 -12.99 15.01
C PHE A 15 5.87 -13.09 14.01
N TYR A 16 5.33 -14.29 13.78
CA TYR A 16 4.21 -14.49 12.88
C TYR A 16 2.92 -14.01 13.55
N ARG A 17 2.20 -13.14 12.84
CA ARG A 17 0.93 -12.58 13.29
C ARG A 17 -0.07 -12.80 12.16
N PRO A 18 -1.07 -13.70 12.32
CA PRO A 18 -2.00 -14.05 11.25
C PRO A 18 -2.91 -12.88 10.84
N ASP A 19 -3.09 -11.91 11.73
CA ASP A 19 -3.90 -10.70 11.56
C ASP A 19 -3.06 -9.46 11.18
N ALA A 20 -1.76 -9.61 10.95
CA ALA A 20 -0.91 -8.48 10.61
C ALA A 20 -1.34 -7.82 9.30
N LYS A 21 -1.74 -6.55 9.40
CA LYS A 21 -1.90 -5.68 8.23
C LYS A 21 -0.56 -5.06 7.87
N LEU A 22 0.00 -5.50 6.76
CA LEU A 22 1.23 -4.95 6.21
C LEU A 22 0.89 -3.75 5.32
N ASN A 23 1.28 -2.55 5.76
CA ASN A 23 1.23 -1.34 4.94
C ASN A 23 2.62 -1.13 4.32
N LEU A 24 2.91 -1.85 3.24
CA LEU A 24 4.20 -1.75 2.57
C LEU A 24 4.35 -0.38 1.90
N PRO A 25 5.53 0.26 1.99
CA PRO A 25 5.76 1.51 1.28
C PRO A 25 5.77 1.27 -0.24
N VAL A 26 5.22 2.23 -0.98
CA VAL A 26 5.26 2.25 -2.44
C VAL A 26 6.39 3.18 -2.87
N TYR A 27 7.28 2.67 -3.71
CA TYR A 27 8.34 3.48 -4.30
C TYR A 27 7.83 4.24 -5.51
N LEU A 28 8.14 5.52 -5.58
CA LEU A 28 7.91 6.34 -6.77
C LEU A 28 9.07 6.17 -7.74
N GLU A 29 8.72 6.14 -9.03
CA GLU A 29 9.66 6.24 -10.13
C GLU A 29 10.47 7.56 -10.04
N PRO A 30 11.72 7.59 -10.55
CA PRO A 30 12.61 8.73 -10.38
C PRO A 30 12.04 10.05 -10.91
N ASP A 31 11.36 10.02 -12.04
CA ASP A 31 10.72 11.17 -12.69
C ASP A 31 9.61 11.80 -11.84
N LEU A 32 8.89 11.01 -11.06
CA LEU A 32 7.84 11.49 -10.17
C LEU A 32 8.39 12.18 -8.91
N ARG A 33 9.64 11.89 -8.51
CA ARG A 33 10.25 12.48 -7.31
C ARG A 33 10.53 13.97 -7.47
N ASP A 34 10.74 14.43 -8.70
CA ASP A 34 10.93 15.86 -9.00
C ASP A 34 9.67 16.68 -8.70
N TYR A 35 8.49 16.05 -8.76
CA TYR A 35 7.20 16.69 -8.49
C TYR A 35 6.63 16.37 -7.10
N PHE A 36 6.99 15.21 -6.55
CA PHE A 36 6.49 14.71 -5.27
C PHE A 36 7.66 14.40 -4.32
N PRO A 37 8.12 15.38 -3.52
CA PRO A 37 9.27 15.21 -2.64
C PRO A 37 8.97 14.27 -1.46
N ASP A 38 7.70 14.12 -1.08
CA ASP A 38 7.28 13.34 0.09
C ASP A 38 5.91 12.68 -0.11
N ALA A 39 5.57 11.77 0.80
CA ALA A 39 4.30 11.05 0.77
C ALA A 39 3.07 11.94 1.05
N GLU A 40 3.23 13.07 1.74
CA GLU A 40 2.13 13.99 2.01
C GLU A 40 1.66 14.67 0.72
N SER A 41 2.60 15.13 -0.11
CA SER A 41 2.35 15.76 -1.41
C SER A 41 1.58 14.83 -2.36
N VAL A 42 1.97 13.56 -2.44
CA VAL A 42 1.26 12.51 -3.22
C VAL A 42 -0.16 12.32 -2.68
N ASN A 43 -0.28 12.11 -1.36
CA ASN A 43 -1.56 11.84 -0.73
C ASN A 43 -2.54 13.00 -0.89
N ARG A 44 -2.05 14.25 -0.85
CA ARG A 44 -2.86 15.44 -1.12
C ARG A 44 -3.36 15.46 -2.56
N ALA A 45 -2.50 15.22 -3.53
CA ALA A 45 -2.88 15.17 -4.95
C ALA A 45 -3.94 14.09 -5.23
N LEU A 46 -3.73 12.88 -4.70
CA LEU A 46 -4.69 11.77 -4.84
C LEU A 46 -6.04 12.09 -4.17
N ARG A 47 -6.04 12.72 -2.99
CA ARG A 47 -7.28 13.14 -2.32
C ARG A 47 -8.03 14.22 -3.09
N CYS A 48 -7.34 15.16 -3.70
CA CYS A 48 -7.95 16.15 -4.58
C CYS A 48 -8.62 15.51 -5.81
N LEU A 49 -8.13 14.35 -6.27
CA LEU A 49 -8.69 13.62 -7.41
C LEU A 49 -9.93 12.79 -7.04
N LEU A 50 -10.08 12.35 -5.79
CA LEU A 50 -11.19 11.49 -5.34
C LEU A 50 -12.60 12.03 -5.67
N PRO A 51 -12.92 13.34 -5.51
CA PRO A 51 -14.23 13.87 -5.86
C PRO A 51 -14.55 13.77 -7.35
N LEU A 52 -13.54 13.99 -8.21
CA LEU A 52 -13.69 13.90 -9.66
C LEU A 52 -13.97 12.47 -10.11
N LEU A 53 -13.32 11.49 -9.48
CA LEU A 53 -13.58 10.08 -9.73
C LEU A 53 -14.94 9.62 -9.18
N SER A 54 -15.38 10.19 -8.06
CA SER A 54 -16.66 9.83 -7.41
C SER A 54 -17.87 10.26 -8.24
N SER A 55 -17.78 11.38 -8.96
CA SER A 55 -18.81 11.85 -9.88
C SER A 55 -19.07 10.89 -11.07
N LYS A 56 -18.08 10.06 -11.44
CA LYS A 56 -18.18 9.12 -12.57
C LYS A 56 -18.91 7.80 -12.23
N LYS A 57 -19.33 7.56 -10.98
CA LYS A 57 -20.02 6.32 -10.54
C LYS A 57 -21.55 6.36 -10.66
N ALA A 58 -22.12 7.23 -11.49
CA ALA A 58 -23.54 7.16 -11.86
C ALA A 58 -23.72 6.40 -13.20
N GLY A 59 -23.46 5.09 -13.19
CA GLY A 59 -23.95 4.16 -14.22
C GLY A 59 -25.25 3.48 -13.72
N PRO A 60 -26.18 3.08 -14.62
CA PRO A 60 -27.55 2.77 -14.24
C PRO A 60 -27.59 1.55 -13.31
N SER A 61 -27.99 1.76 -12.07
CA SER A 61 -28.28 0.66 -11.15
C SER A 61 -29.53 -0.06 -11.67
N LEU A 62 -29.31 -1.22 -12.28
CA LEU A 62 -30.36 -2.14 -12.70
C LEU A 62 -31.24 -2.47 -11.49
N LYS A 63 -32.50 -2.04 -11.53
CA LYS A 63 -33.53 -2.49 -10.58
C LYS A 63 -33.59 -4.01 -10.64
N LYS A 64 -33.26 -4.66 -9.53
CA LYS A 64 -33.55 -6.08 -9.33
C LYS A 64 -34.91 -6.17 -8.63
N ASN A 65 -35.86 -6.78 -9.33
CA ASN A 65 -37.18 -7.16 -8.84
C ASN A 65 -37.05 -8.24 -7.77
#